data_AF-A0AAN7VBA0-F1
#
_entry.id   AF-A0AAN7VBA0-F1
#
_cell.length_a   1.000
_cell.length_b   1.000
_cell.length_c   1.000
_cell.angle_alpha   90.00
_cell.angle_beta   90.00
_cell.angle_gamma   90.00
#
_symmetry.space_group_name_H-M   'P 1'
#
loop_
_entity.id
_entity.type
_entity.pdbx_description
1 polymer ?
#
loop_
_entity_poly.entity_id
_entity_poly.type
_entity_poly.pdbx_seq_one_letter_code
_entity_poly.pdbx_strand_id
1 'polypeptide(L)'
;MIVACLIVVFNYTPDHRFAEEDHRNWDRYIPEFSMALSSSVQESAGFSTTFLDFGRELVLPSSDDQEDQTEGIAKHRDRLGQLSEVFSLIRKNIAKAFTKQAHHYDLRHREWRPHVGDLVLRKDHPLSKADLGYAAKLAPTYSGPYLIHTVESLVVFTLKHPVERKKIPRVKYLKLYQN
;
A
#
# COMPACT_ATOMS: atom_id res chain seq x y z
N MET A 1 -3.77 4.95 9.27
CA MET A 1 -3.96 3.51 9.05
C MET A 1 -2.65 2.71 9.03
N ILE A 2 -1.52 3.22 8.51
CA ILE A 2 -0.20 2.55 8.75
C ILE A 2 0.25 2.70 10.23
N VAL A 3 -0.14 3.80 10.88
CA VAL A 3 0.27 4.12 12.26
C VAL A 3 -0.38 3.21 13.32
N ALA A 4 -1.54 2.59 13.05
CA ALA A 4 -2.22 1.72 14.02
C ALA A 4 -1.69 0.27 14.01
N CYS A 5 -1.23 -0.24 12.85
CA CYS A 5 -0.53 -1.54 12.78
C CYS A 5 0.76 -1.51 13.60
N LEU A 6 1.46 -0.38 13.64
CA LEU A 6 2.68 -0.24 14.45
C LEU A 6 2.38 -0.38 15.94
N ILE A 7 1.26 0.15 16.45
CA ILE A 7 0.99 0.16 17.91
C ILE A 7 0.74 -1.25 18.48
N VAL A 8 0.12 -2.16 17.73
CA VAL A 8 -0.10 -3.55 18.20
C VAL A 8 1.18 -4.38 18.09
N VAL A 9 1.98 -4.19 17.04
CA VAL A 9 3.30 -4.81 16.90
C VAL A 9 4.28 -4.30 17.98
N PHE A 10 4.24 -3.00 18.30
CA PHE A 10 5.12 -2.36 19.29
C PHE A 10 4.91 -2.83 20.74
N ASN A 11 3.76 -3.39 21.09
CA ASN A 11 3.50 -3.85 22.47
C ASN A 11 3.91 -5.32 22.71
N TYR A 12 4.15 -6.10 21.65
CA TYR A 12 4.49 -7.53 21.76
C TYR A 12 5.93 -7.89 21.35
N THR A 13 6.60 -7.04 20.57
CA THR A 13 8.00 -7.29 20.16
C THR A 13 8.95 -6.26 20.77
N PRO A 14 10.05 -6.66 21.43
CA PRO A 14 11.04 -5.76 21.98
C PRO A 14 11.83 -5.08 20.85
N ASP A 15 11.28 -3.98 20.32
CA ASP A 15 11.72 -3.33 19.08
C ASP A 15 13.07 -2.57 19.20
N HIS A 16 13.68 -2.51 20.38
CA HIS A 16 15.02 -1.93 20.51
C HIS A 16 16.11 -2.83 19.88
N ARG A 17 15.86 -4.14 19.70
CA ARG A 17 16.90 -5.06 19.17
C ARG A 17 17.10 -5.01 17.66
N PHE A 18 16.08 -4.63 16.88
CA PHE A 18 16.14 -4.69 15.41
C PHE A 18 16.60 -3.36 14.79
N ALA A 19 16.40 -2.25 15.50
CA ALA A 19 16.70 -0.90 15.01
C ALA A 19 18.10 -0.39 15.38
N GLU A 20 18.79 -0.96 16.37
CA GLU A 20 19.92 -0.27 17.01
C GLU A 20 21.33 -0.72 16.58
N GLU A 21 21.55 -1.93 16.03
CA GLU A 21 22.93 -2.43 15.86
C GLU A 21 23.38 -2.79 14.42
N ASP A 22 22.61 -3.53 13.60
CA ASP A 22 23.01 -3.83 12.21
C ASP A 22 21.83 -4.15 11.29
N HIS A 23 21.45 -3.19 10.45
CA HIS A 23 20.35 -3.35 9.49
C HIS A 23 20.68 -4.25 8.29
N ARG A 24 21.92 -4.76 8.17
CA ARG A 24 22.32 -5.66 7.07
C ARG A 24 21.76 -7.07 7.22
N ASN A 25 21.32 -7.46 8.42
CA ASN A 25 20.81 -8.80 8.71
C ASN A 25 19.28 -8.84 8.88
N TRP A 26 18.55 -7.84 8.36
CA TRP A 26 17.08 -7.76 8.48
C TRP A 26 16.36 -8.98 7.88
N ASP A 27 16.97 -9.60 6.87
CA ASP A 27 16.50 -10.78 6.17
C ASP A 27 16.37 -12.00 7.08
N ARG A 28 17.21 -12.09 8.13
CA ARG A 28 17.16 -13.18 9.11
C ARG A 28 15.90 -13.18 9.96
N TYR A 29 15.24 -12.03 10.08
CA TYR A 29 14.08 -11.82 10.95
C TYR A 29 12.74 -11.86 10.21
N ILE A 30 12.76 -12.21 8.91
CA ILE A 30 11.52 -12.36 8.11
C ILE A 30 10.51 -13.32 8.77
N PRO A 31 10.90 -14.49 9.32
CA PRO A 31 9.95 -15.39 9.97
C PRO A 31 9.23 -14.75 11.16
N GLU A 32 9.95 -14.00 11.99
CA GLU A 32 9.42 -13.30 13.16
C GLU A 32 8.48 -12.18 12.73
N PHE A 33 8.85 -11.39 11.70
CA PHE A 33 7.96 -10.37 11.14
C PHE A 33 6.70 -10.98 10.53
N SER A 34 6.83 -12.10 9.82
CA SER A 34 5.69 -12.79 9.24
C SER A 34 4.73 -13.26 10.33
N MET A 35 5.24 -13.86 11.41
CA MET A 35 4.41 -14.32 12.53
C MET A 35 3.67 -13.14 13.18
N ALA A 36 4.38 -12.06 13.50
CA ALA A 36 3.79 -10.88 14.14
C ALA A 36 2.73 -10.21 13.24
N LEU A 37 2.99 -10.10 11.94
CA LEU A 37 2.03 -9.53 10.99
C LEU A 37 0.80 -10.45 10.83
N SER A 38 1.01 -11.76 10.80
CA SER A 38 -0.06 -12.76 10.64
C SER A 38 -0.99 -12.82 11.85
N SER A 39 -0.45 -12.73 13.07
CA SER A 39 -1.22 -12.77 14.31
C SER A 39 -1.82 -11.42 14.73
N SER A 40 -1.31 -10.30 14.20
CA SER A 40 -1.82 -8.98 14.54
C SER A 40 -3.22 -8.74 13.96
N VAL A 41 -4.12 -8.20 14.78
CA VAL A 41 -5.46 -7.78 14.34
C VAL A 41 -5.35 -6.57 13.41
N GLN A 42 -5.96 -6.67 12.23
CA GLN A 42 -6.03 -5.56 11.28
C GLN A 42 -7.17 -4.60 11.64
N GLU A 43 -6.88 -3.29 11.73
CA GLU A 43 -7.88 -2.26 12.11
C GLU A 43 -9.11 -2.23 11.18
N SER A 44 -8.93 -2.44 9.88
CA SER A 44 -10.00 -2.38 8.88
C SER A 44 -10.89 -3.63 8.86
N ALA A 45 -10.31 -4.81 9.08
CA ALA A 45 -11.04 -6.07 9.10
C ALA A 45 -11.60 -6.38 10.49
N GLY A 46 -10.87 -6.03 11.54
CA GLY A 46 -11.14 -6.37 12.94
C GLY A 46 -10.64 -7.74 13.37
N PHE A 47 -9.90 -8.45 12.51
CA PHE A 47 -9.39 -9.81 12.75
C PHE A 47 -7.92 -9.93 12.31
N SER A 48 -7.22 -10.97 12.79
CA SER A 48 -5.88 -11.31 12.32
C SER A 48 -5.91 -11.88 10.90
N THR A 49 -4.79 -11.84 10.19
CA THR A 49 -4.74 -12.42 8.83
C THR A 49 -4.82 -13.94 8.86
N THR A 50 -4.21 -14.57 9.86
CA THR A 50 -4.35 -16.03 10.05
C THR A 50 -5.79 -16.44 10.28
N PHE A 51 -6.54 -15.69 11.09
CA PHE A 51 -7.94 -15.99 11.30
C PHE A 51 -8.75 -15.88 10.00
N LEU A 52 -8.46 -14.91 9.14
CA LEU A 52 -9.12 -14.76 7.85
C LEU A 52 -8.81 -15.91 6.88
N ASP A 53 -7.56 -16.38 6.87
CA ASP A 53 -7.11 -17.43 5.93
C ASP A 53 -7.53 -18.83 6.38
N PHE A 54 -7.47 -19.11 7.69
CA PHE A 54 -7.61 -20.47 8.24
C PHE A 54 -8.81 -20.64 9.17
N GLY A 55 -9.54 -19.58 9.50
CA GLY A 55 -10.67 -19.62 10.45
C GLY A 55 -10.26 -19.91 11.90
N ARG A 56 -8.95 -19.80 12.21
CA ARG A 56 -8.35 -20.04 13.52
C ARG A 56 -7.19 -19.08 13.77
N GLU A 57 -6.95 -18.76 15.02
CA GLU A 57 -5.80 -17.93 15.41
C GLU A 57 -4.51 -18.74 15.46
N LEU A 58 -3.37 -18.07 15.24
CA LEU A 58 -2.05 -18.67 15.48
C LEU A 58 -1.85 -18.84 16.99
N VAL A 59 -1.40 -20.03 17.39
CA VAL A 59 -0.89 -20.25 18.74
C VAL A 59 0.50 -19.64 18.81
N LEU A 60 0.66 -18.61 19.64
CA LEU A 60 1.96 -17.96 19.84
C LEU A 60 2.75 -18.75 20.89
N PRO A 61 4.10 -18.79 20.81
CA PRO A 61 4.91 -19.49 21.81
C PRO A 61 4.71 -19.01 23.26
N SER A 62 4.16 -17.81 23.44
CA SER A 62 3.88 -17.19 24.73
C SER A 62 2.42 -17.34 25.20
N SER A 63 1.52 -17.90 24.40
CA SER A 63 0.14 -18.12 24.82
C SER A 63 0.04 -19.42 25.63
N ASP A 64 -0.41 -19.32 26.88
CA ASP A 64 -0.70 -20.47 27.75
C ASP A 64 -1.91 -21.31 27.27
N ASP A 65 -2.59 -20.85 26.22
CA ASP A 65 -3.75 -21.51 25.62
C ASP A 65 -3.32 -22.67 24.71
N GLN A 66 -2.90 -23.79 25.31
CA GLN A 66 -2.93 -25.09 24.64
C GLN A 66 -4.37 -25.59 24.60
N GLU A 67 -5.21 -25.03 23.73
CA GLU A 67 -6.45 -25.72 23.36
C GLU A 67 -6.08 -26.99 22.58
N ASP A 68 -6.54 -28.14 23.08
CA ASP A 68 -6.36 -29.47 22.49
C ASP A 68 -6.66 -29.41 20.98
N GLN A 69 -5.62 -29.54 20.15
CA GLN A 69 -5.73 -29.50 18.67
C GLN A 69 -6.48 -30.71 18.07
N THR A 70 -7.18 -31.49 18.90
CA THR A 70 -7.95 -32.66 18.47
C THR A 70 -9.45 -32.35 18.53
N GLU A 71 -9.87 -31.27 17.88
CA GLU A 71 -11.30 -31.01 17.69
C GLU A 71 -11.87 -31.96 16.64
N GLY A 72 -12.85 -32.78 17.04
CA GLY A 72 -13.54 -33.70 16.11
C GLY A 72 -14.28 -32.97 14.98
N ILE A 73 -14.49 -33.68 13.86
CA ILE A 73 -15.08 -33.17 12.60
C ILE A 73 -16.42 -32.42 12.81
N ALA A 74 -17.22 -32.81 13.82
CA ALA A 74 -18.50 -32.16 14.13
C ALA A 74 -18.35 -30.72 14.64
N LYS A 75 -17.43 -30.47 15.58
CA LYS A 75 -17.15 -29.11 16.10
C LYS A 75 -16.57 -28.20 15.02
N HIS A 76 -15.77 -28.77 14.12
CA HIS A 76 -15.26 -28.05 12.96
C HIS A 76 -16.39 -27.57 12.02
N ARG A 77 -17.41 -28.40 11.77
CA ARG A 77 -18.56 -28.01 10.94
C ARG A 77 -19.39 -26.88 11.57
N ASP A 78 -19.62 -26.92 12.88
CA ASP A 78 -20.36 -25.85 13.58
C ASP A 78 -19.57 -24.52 13.55
N ARG A 79 -18.24 -24.59 13.68
CA ARG A 79 -17.34 -23.44 13.52
C ARG A 79 -17.41 -22.83 12.12
N LEU A 80 -17.44 -23.66 11.07
CA LEU A 80 -17.61 -23.18 9.68
C LEU A 80 -18.95 -22.43 9.49
N GLY A 81 -20.02 -22.86 10.17
CA GLY A 81 -21.30 -22.16 10.17
C GLY A 81 -21.18 -20.75 10.76
N GLN A 82 -20.52 -20.63 11.91
CA GLN A 82 -20.26 -19.34 12.58
C GLN A 82 -19.35 -18.41 11.77
N LEU A 83 -18.39 -18.96 11.02
CA LEU A 83 -17.50 -18.16 10.16
C LEU A 83 -18.27 -17.38 9.10
N SER A 84 -19.39 -17.89 8.59
CA SER A 84 -20.19 -17.17 7.58
C SER A 84 -20.72 -15.83 8.09
N GLU A 85 -21.17 -15.79 9.35
CA GLU A 85 -21.64 -14.57 10.01
C GLU A 85 -20.49 -13.60 10.25
N VAL A 86 -19.34 -14.13 10.68
CA VAL A 86 -18.10 -13.39 10.90
C VAL A 86 -17.60 -12.74 9.59
N PHE A 87 -17.58 -13.48 8.48
CA PHE A 87 -17.24 -12.92 7.17
C PHE A 87 -18.23 -11.85 6.70
N SER A 88 -19.52 -11.97 7.05
CA SER A 88 -20.49 -10.90 6.79
C SER A 88 -20.14 -9.60 7.53
N LEU A 89 -19.65 -9.73 8.78
CA LEU A 89 -19.21 -8.60 9.60
C LEU A 89 -17.92 -8.00 9.05
N ILE A 90 -16.94 -8.83 8.69
CA ILE A 90 -15.67 -8.40 8.08
C ILE A 90 -15.94 -7.57 6.83
N ARG A 91 -16.82 -8.03 5.93
CA ARG A 91 -17.18 -7.29 4.72
C ARG A 91 -17.77 -5.91 5.04
N LYS A 92 -18.63 -5.82 6.05
CA LYS A 92 -19.19 -4.54 6.51
C LYS A 92 -18.11 -3.62 7.09
N ASN A 93 -17.17 -4.16 7.86
CA ASN A 93 -16.08 -3.39 8.46
C ASN A 93 -15.15 -2.83 7.38
N ILE A 94 -14.74 -3.67 6.42
CA ILE A 94 -13.90 -3.27 5.28
C ILE A 94 -14.61 -2.19 4.46
N ALA A 95 -15.91 -2.34 4.18
CA ALA A 95 -16.67 -1.33 3.45
C ALA A 95 -16.70 0.02 4.18
N LYS A 96 -16.91 0.03 5.51
CA LYS A 96 -16.86 1.24 6.34
C LYS A 96 -15.47 1.87 6.39
N ALA A 97 -14.43 1.06 6.51
CA ALA A 97 -13.05 1.54 6.50
C ALA A 97 -12.70 2.16 5.14
N PHE A 98 -13.13 1.53 4.06
CA PHE A 98 -12.94 2.03 2.70
C PHE A 98 -13.64 3.38 2.49
N THR A 99 -14.91 3.52 2.88
CA THR A 99 -15.63 4.81 2.73
C THR A 99 -15.00 5.92 3.56
N LYS A 100 -14.57 5.63 4.80
CA LYS A 100 -13.85 6.58 5.64
C LYS A 100 -12.52 7.01 5.01
N GLN A 101 -11.75 6.05 4.49
CA GLN A 101 -10.47 6.32 3.85
C GLN A 101 -10.65 7.13 2.56
N ALA A 102 -11.64 6.76 1.73
CA ALA A 102 -11.99 7.49 0.51
C ALA A 102 -12.37 8.94 0.84
N HIS A 103 -13.26 9.15 1.81
CA HIS A 103 -13.63 10.50 2.26
C HIS A 103 -12.40 11.33 2.65
N HIS A 104 -11.49 10.78 3.48
CA HIS A 104 -10.29 11.51 3.89
C HIS A 104 -9.31 11.78 2.75
N TYR A 105 -9.19 10.86 1.79
CA TYR A 105 -8.37 11.05 0.60
C TYR A 105 -8.97 12.14 -0.32
N ASP A 106 -10.28 12.09 -0.54
CA ASP A 106 -11.00 12.98 -1.45
C ASP A 106 -11.08 14.42 -0.93
N LEU A 107 -11.06 14.65 0.40
CA LEU A 107 -11.07 15.99 1.00
C LEU A 107 -10.00 16.95 0.44
N ARG A 108 -8.86 16.44 -0.01
CA ARG A 108 -7.75 17.23 -0.56
C ARG A 108 -7.54 16.99 -2.05
N HIS A 109 -8.37 16.14 -2.67
CA HIS A 109 -8.29 15.86 -4.08
C HIS A 109 -8.76 17.09 -4.87
N ARG A 110 -7.94 17.54 -5.83
CA ARG A 110 -8.33 18.58 -6.77
C ARG A 110 -8.73 17.92 -8.07
N GLU A 111 -9.93 18.22 -8.54
CA GLU A 111 -10.36 17.77 -9.86
C GLU A 111 -9.52 18.47 -10.94
N TRP A 112 -8.54 17.75 -11.46
CA TRP A 112 -7.76 18.17 -12.61
C TRP A 112 -8.11 17.21 -13.75
N ARG A 113 -8.85 17.73 -14.74
CA ARG A 113 -9.31 16.98 -15.91
C ARG A 113 -8.69 17.60 -17.17
N PRO A 114 -7.46 17.21 -17.51
CA PRO A 114 -6.82 17.76 -18.69
C PRO A 114 -7.43 17.14 -19.96
N HIS A 115 -7.53 17.95 -21.00
CA HIS A 115 -8.10 17.56 -22.29
C HIS A 115 -7.00 17.31 -23.32
N VAL A 116 -7.36 16.56 -24.36
CA VAL A 116 -6.48 16.40 -25.53
C VAL A 116 -6.19 17.77 -26.14
N GLY A 117 -4.91 18.07 -26.35
CA GLY A 117 -4.44 19.37 -26.83
C GLY A 117 -3.91 20.31 -25.75
N ASP A 118 -4.13 20.01 -24.46
CA ASP A 118 -3.59 20.85 -23.38
C ASP A 118 -2.06 20.79 -23.35
N LEU A 119 -1.44 21.94 -23.09
CA LEU A 119 -0.01 22.05 -22.84
C LEU A 119 0.30 21.69 -21.39
N VAL A 120 1.20 20.74 -21.22
CA VAL A 120 1.57 20.17 -19.92
C VAL A 120 3.06 19.98 -19.80
N LEU A 121 3.56 20.08 -18.58
CA LEU A 121 4.90 19.69 -18.19
C LEU A 121 4.86 18.27 -17.62
N ARG A 122 5.80 17.43 -18.04
CA ARG A 122 5.99 16.09 -17.48
C ARG A 122 6.98 16.18 -16.33
N LYS A 123 6.67 15.54 -15.19
CA LYS A 123 7.66 15.38 -14.12
C LYS A 123 8.68 14.31 -14.51
N ASP A 124 9.95 14.68 -14.50
CA ASP A 124 11.06 13.77 -14.74
C ASP A 124 11.61 13.21 -13.43
N HIS A 125 12.20 12.02 -13.53
CA HIS A 125 12.85 11.34 -12.42
C HIS A 125 14.31 11.00 -12.80
N PRO A 126 15.17 12.01 -12.98
CA PRO A 126 16.57 11.77 -13.32
C PRO A 126 17.29 11.05 -12.17
N LEU A 127 18.22 10.16 -12.51
CA LEU A 127 19.12 9.52 -11.55
C LEU A 127 20.45 10.24 -11.52
N SER A 128 21.03 10.39 -10.32
CA SER A 128 22.38 10.95 -10.18
C SER A 128 23.41 10.03 -10.83
N LYS A 129 24.40 10.61 -11.49
CA LYS A 129 25.51 9.91 -12.14
C LYS A 129 26.81 10.61 -11.74
N ALA A 130 27.45 10.07 -10.70
CA ALA A 130 28.63 10.70 -10.08
C ALA A 130 29.84 10.70 -11.03
N ASP A 131 29.98 9.67 -11.86
CA ASP A 131 30.97 9.52 -12.91
C ASP A 131 30.91 10.64 -13.97
N LEU A 132 29.70 11.13 -14.27
CA LEU A 132 29.48 12.24 -15.21
C LEU A 132 29.33 13.60 -14.50
N GLY A 133 29.57 13.66 -13.19
CA GLY A 133 29.37 14.89 -12.39
C GLY A 133 27.92 15.37 -12.34
N TYR A 134 26.95 14.50 -12.62
CA TYR A 134 25.53 14.86 -12.72
C TYR A 134 24.78 14.54 -11.42
N ALA A 135 24.31 15.58 -10.73
CA ALA A 135 23.49 15.43 -9.53
C ALA A 135 22.00 15.62 -9.85
N ALA A 136 21.18 14.57 -9.67
CA ALA A 136 19.74 14.65 -9.93
C ALA A 136 19.02 15.71 -9.08
N LYS A 137 19.56 16.04 -7.90
CA LYS A 137 19.02 17.08 -7.02
C LYS A 137 19.09 18.48 -7.65
N LEU A 138 20.05 18.71 -8.55
CA LEU A 138 20.22 19.98 -9.27
C LEU A 138 19.55 19.95 -10.66
N ALA A 139 19.05 18.80 -11.09
CA ALA A 139 18.40 18.65 -12.38
C ALA A 139 17.01 19.31 -12.40
N PRO A 140 16.56 19.81 -13.56
CA PRO A 140 15.18 20.29 -13.70
C PRO A 140 14.20 19.15 -13.40
N THR A 141 13.22 19.44 -12.55
CA THR A 141 12.22 18.45 -12.11
C THR A 141 11.17 18.17 -13.18
N TYR A 142 10.97 19.10 -14.11
CA TYR A 142 9.95 19.00 -15.15
C TYR A 142 10.57 19.26 -16.53
N SER A 143 10.11 18.51 -17.53
CA SER A 143 10.40 18.75 -18.95
C SER A 143 9.14 19.14 -19.70
N GLY A 144 9.33 19.81 -20.84
CA GLY A 144 8.27 20.23 -21.73
C GLY A 144 8.52 21.65 -22.26
N PRO A 145 7.49 22.25 -22.88
CA PRO A 145 6.09 21.83 -22.86
C PRO A 145 5.77 20.65 -23.79
N TYR A 146 4.79 19.83 -23.40
CA TYR A 146 4.24 18.72 -24.20
C TYR A 146 2.74 18.92 -24.42
N LEU A 147 2.21 18.35 -25.50
CA LEU A 147 0.77 18.31 -25.77
C LEU A 147 0.20 16.96 -25.35
N ILE A 148 -0.97 16.95 -24.72
CA ILE A 148 -1.71 15.71 -24.50
C ILE A 148 -2.26 15.21 -25.83
N HIS A 149 -1.86 14.01 -26.24
CA HIS A 149 -2.32 13.40 -27.47
C HIS A 149 -3.56 12.52 -27.25
N THR A 150 -3.55 11.70 -26.21
CA THR A 150 -4.67 10.84 -25.82
C THR A 150 -4.75 10.70 -24.31
N VAL A 151 -5.97 10.58 -23.79
CA VAL A 151 -6.27 10.29 -22.39
C VAL A 151 -6.64 8.80 -22.30
N GLU A 152 -5.79 7.99 -21.66
CA GLU A 152 -6.02 6.54 -21.51
C GLU A 152 -6.81 6.22 -20.23
N SER A 153 -6.55 6.96 -19.16
CA SER A 153 -7.30 6.92 -17.90
C SER A 153 -7.20 8.26 -17.17
N LEU A 154 -7.87 8.40 -16.02
CA LEU A 154 -7.81 9.62 -15.19
C LEU A 154 -6.39 10.05 -14.80
N VAL A 155 -5.43 9.12 -14.79
CA VAL A 155 -4.04 9.37 -14.37
C VAL A 155 -3.00 8.91 -15.39
N VAL A 156 -3.41 8.47 -16.59
CA VAL A 156 -2.47 7.95 -17.61
C VAL A 156 -2.78 8.61 -18.95
N PHE A 157 -1.75 9.23 -19.52
CA PHE A 157 -1.83 10.03 -20.73
C PHE A 157 -0.70 9.65 -21.70
N THR A 158 -0.95 9.79 -23.00
CA THR A 158 0.12 9.80 -24.00
C THR A 158 0.38 11.23 -24.42
N LEU A 159 1.65 11.64 -24.36
CA LEU A 159 2.10 12.97 -24.72
C LEU A 159 2.73 13.00 -26.11
N LYS A 160 2.73 14.17 -26.73
CA LYS A 160 3.44 14.47 -27.98
C LYS A 160 4.26 15.73 -27.80
N HIS A 161 5.49 15.73 -28.32
CA HIS A 161 6.28 16.96 -28.36
C HIS A 161 5.67 17.96 -29.37
N PRO A 162 5.65 19.28 -29.11
CA PRO A 162 5.05 20.25 -30.02
C PRO A 162 5.77 20.30 -31.38
N VAL A 163 7.10 20.21 -31.36
CA VAL A 163 7.96 20.33 -32.55
C VAL A 163 8.38 18.97 -33.10
N GLU A 164 8.63 17.99 -32.22
CA GLU A 164 9.11 16.68 -32.63
C GLU A 164 7.92 15.74 -32.83
N ARG A 165 8.01 14.83 -33.82
CA ARG A 165 6.99 13.78 -34.00
C ARG A 165 7.03 12.69 -32.91
N LYS A 166 7.87 12.86 -31.89
CA LYS A 166 8.05 11.90 -30.80
C LYS A 166 6.82 11.86 -29.89
N LYS A 167 6.28 10.66 -29.71
CA LYS A 167 5.22 10.36 -28.74
C LYS A 167 5.83 9.73 -27.50
N ILE A 168 5.26 10.04 -26.34
CA ILE A 168 5.69 9.53 -25.05
C ILE A 168 4.47 8.85 -24.41
N PRO A 169 4.40 7.51 -24.45
CA PRO A 169 3.24 6.79 -23.94
C PRO A 169 3.26 6.69 -22.41
N ARG A 170 2.08 6.47 -21.82
CA ARG A 170 1.87 6.09 -20.40
C ARG A 170 2.53 7.01 -19.37
N VAL A 171 2.31 8.31 -19.50
CA VAL A 171 2.77 9.33 -18.54
C VAL A 171 1.71 9.61 -17.49
N LYS A 172 2.11 9.73 -16.22
CA LYS A 172 1.19 9.95 -15.08
C LYS A 172 1.28 11.33 -14.46
N TYR A 173 2.49 11.74 -14.13
CA TYR A 173 2.73 12.97 -13.36
C TYR A 173 2.89 14.14 -14.31
N LEU A 174 1.81 14.87 -14.55
CA LEU A 174 1.85 16.13 -15.31
C LEU A 174 1.46 17.31 -14.44
N LYS A 175 1.90 18.47 -14.89
CA LYS A 175 1.49 19.78 -14.38
C LYS A 175 1.01 20.60 -15.56
N LEU A 176 -0.13 21.28 -15.42
CA LEU A 176 -0.59 22.24 -16.44
C LEU A 176 0.48 23.30 -16.68
N TYR A 177 0.75 23.59 -17.95
CA TYR A 177 1.61 24.71 -18.33
C TYR A 177 0.81 26.00 -18.16
N GLN A 178 1.19 26.84 -17.20
CA GLN A 178 0.62 28.17 -17.02
C GLN A 178 1.49 29.14 -17.82
N ASN A 179 0.91 29.81 -18.81
CA ASN A 179 1.54 30.91 -19.54
C ASN A 179 1.74 32.14 -18.66
#